data_AF-A0A6G1H851-F1
#
_entry.id   AF-A0A6G1H851-F1
#
_cell.length_a   1.000
_cell.length_b   1.000
_cell.length_c   1.000
_cell.angle_alpha   90.00
_cell.angle_beta   90.00
_cell.angle_gamma   90.00
#
_symmetry.space_group_name_H-M   'P 1'
#
loop_
_entity.id
_entity.type
_entity.pdbx_description
1 polymer ?
#
loop_
_entity_poly.entity_id
_entity_poly.type
_entity_poly.pdbx_seq_one_letter_code
_entity_poly.pdbx_strand_id
1 'polypeptide(L)'
;MKKTEFDLFGSDKKWNVQDWTASDDRVRGGKSHSYLKCSKDDGIAEFYGNLDIKTLGGAGFASQRTVSTEKTWDLSEYDGIEIRVSKADSKRYTFNIKDELLSKNPANGREQATISYEYDFQVSSEHARANGTSIFIPWSALKATYRGKEKKDAADVDTKHIKRFSLMMRSFFGDQEGDFSLSISSISAVKTGKEDGTEAEKPPLNTSGSDLEKSGKLEHFNNASNVPRSNFVPTSSLWARARRNSGVLCLGGMLIFMLLYAILPI
;
A
#
# COMPACT_ATOMS: atom_id res chain seq x y z
N MET A 1 -9.40 16.29 -23.43
CA MET A 1 -8.32 15.63 -24.20
C MET A 1 -8.43 14.12 -24.04
N LYS A 2 -8.12 13.31 -25.06
CA LYS A 2 -8.11 11.83 -24.91
C LYS A 2 -6.94 11.44 -24.00
N LYS A 3 -7.21 10.65 -22.96
CA LYS A 3 -6.19 9.98 -22.16
C LYS A 3 -5.36 9.10 -23.10
N THR A 4 -4.05 9.33 -23.15
CA THR A 4 -3.12 8.41 -23.84
C THR A 4 -2.72 7.35 -22.83
N GLU A 5 -2.97 6.09 -23.16
CA GLU A 5 -2.72 4.94 -22.30
C GLU A 5 -1.90 3.91 -23.08
N PHE A 6 -0.91 3.33 -22.40
CA PHE A 6 -0.12 2.21 -22.88
C PHE A 6 -0.23 1.06 -21.90
N ASP A 7 -0.94 0.02 -22.33
CA ASP A 7 -1.15 -1.17 -21.52
C ASP A 7 0.17 -1.95 -21.38
N LEU A 8 0.63 -2.08 -20.13
CA LEU A 8 1.81 -2.88 -19.80
C LEU A 8 1.41 -4.35 -19.64
N PHE A 9 0.31 -4.57 -18.92
CA PHE A 9 -0.25 -5.89 -18.60
C PHE A 9 -1.78 -5.82 -18.53
N GLY A 10 -2.45 -6.85 -19.06
CA GLY A 10 -3.92 -6.86 -19.12
C GLY A 10 -4.48 -6.00 -20.26
N SER A 11 -5.79 -5.76 -20.22
CA SER A 11 -6.51 -5.00 -21.27
C SER A 11 -6.15 -5.53 -22.68
N ASP A 12 -5.74 -4.68 -23.62
CA ASP A 12 -5.41 -5.05 -25.00
C ASP A 12 -4.16 -5.94 -25.10
N LYS A 13 -3.22 -5.79 -24.16
CA LYS A 13 -2.00 -6.60 -24.05
C LYS A 13 -2.27 -8.03 -23.56
N LYS A 14 -3.43 -8.25 -22.92
CA LYS A 14 -3.82 -9.44 -22.15
C LYS A 14 -2.80 -9.78 -21.05
N TRP A 15 -3.24 -10.57 -20.08
CA TRP A 15 -2.33 -11.11 -19.07
C TRP A 15 -1.67 -12.41 -19.57
N ASN A 16 -0.37 -12.55 -19.30
CA ASN A 16 0.38 -13.77 -19.53
C ASN A 16 1.12 -14.16 -18.25
N VAL A 17 0.76 -15.31 -17.67
CA VAL A 17 1.37 -15.80 -16.43
C VAL A 17 2.88 -16.03 -16.58
N GLN A 18 3.36 -16.38 -17.78
CA GLN A 18 4.78 -16.63 -18.02
C GLN A 18 5.64 -15.36 -17.98
N ASP A 19 5.02 -14.19 -18.02
CA ASP A 19 5.74 -12.93 -17.85
C ASP A 19 6.08 -12.66 -16.38
N TRP A 20 5.56 -13.46 -15.45
CA TRP A 20 5.65 -13.24 -14.00
C TRP A 20 6.22 -14.44 -13.26
N THR A 21 6.92 -14.17 -12.17
CA THR A 21 7.48 -15.20 -11.30
C THR A 21 7.57 -14.75 -9.86
N ALA A 22 7.49 -15.72 -8.94
CA ALA A 22 7.55 -15.49 -7.52
C ALA A 22 8.92 -14.95 -7.07
N SER A 23 8.90 -14.02 -6.13
CA SER A 23 10.04 -13.50 -5.39
C SER A 23 9.65 -13.35 -3.93
N ASP A 24 9.40 -14.46 -3.25
CA ASP A 24 8.94 -14.44 -1.86
C ASP A 24 10.11 -14.51 -0.87
N ASP A 25 9.81 -14.28 0.42
CA ASP A 25 10.78 -14.34 1.52
C ASP A 25 11.42 -15.72 1.77
N ARG A 26 10.97 -16.77 1.08
CA ARG A 26 11.58 -18.12 1.07
C ARG A 26 13.07 -18.12 0.77
N VAL A 27 13.55 -17.15 -0.01
CA VAL A 27 14.99 -16.96 -0.30
C VAL A 27 15.82 -16.58 0.94
N ARG A 28 15.15 -16.22 2.03
CA ARG A 28 15.72 -15.91 3.36
C ARG A 28 15.22 -16.87 4.44
N GLY A 29 14.60 -17.99 4.06
CA GLY A 29 14.04 -18.96 4.99
C GLY A 29 12.64 -18.62 5.52
N GLY A 30 11.96 -17.62 4.94
CA GLY A 30 10.56 -17.33 5.23
C GLY A 30 9.61 -18.39 4.65
N LYS A 31 8.33 -18.29 5.02
CA LYS A 31 7.27 -19.23 4.59
C LYS A 31 6.16 -18.58 3.78
N SER A 32 6.28 -17.29 3.47
CA SER A 32 5.32 -16.61 2.61
C SER A 32 5.42 -17.14 1.19
N HIS A 33 4.30 -17.17 0.50
CA HIS A 33 4.26 -17.61 -0.88
C HIS A 33 3.18 -16.86 -1.64
N SER A 34 3.47 -16.55 -2.91
CA SER A 34 2.54 -15.89 -3.81
C SER A 34 2.40 -16.63 -5.13
N TYR A 35 1.31 -16.33 -5.81
CA TYR A 35 0.98 -16.83 -7.14
C TYR A 35 0.35 -15.70 -7.96
N LEU A 36 0.48 -15.83 -9.28
CA LEU A 36 -0.31 -15.05 -10.23
C LEU A 36 -1.12 -16.02 -11.08
N LYS A 37 -2.43 -15.83 -11.14
CA LYS A 37 -3.33 -16.60 -12.01
C LYS A 37 -3.95 -15.65 -13.02
N CYS A 38 -3.80 -15.94 -14.30
CA CYS A 38 -4.38 -15.14 -15.37
C CYS A 38 -5.60 -15.88 -15.93
N SER A 39 -6.78 -15.27 -15.84
CA SER A 39 -7.99 -15.80 -16.45
C SER A 39 -8.03 -15.42 -17.94
N LYS A 40 -8.28 -16.42 -18.79
CA LYS A 40 -8.32 -16.23 -20.25
C LYS A 40 -9.63 -15.58 -20.71
N ASP A 41 -10.69 -15.69 -19.90
CA ASP A 41 -12.06 -15.39 -20.33
C ASP A 41 -12.48 -13.96 -19.94
N ASP A 42 -12.02 -13.46 -18.79
CA ASP A 42 -12.38 -12.14 -18.26
C ASP A 42 -11.24 -11.10 -18.38
N GLY A 43 -10.05 -11.53 -18.80
CA GLY A 43 -8.87 -10.66 -18.93
C GLY A 43 -8.32 -10.14 -17.60
N ILE A 44 -8.59 -10.83 -16.48
CA ILE A 44 -8.16 -10.46 -15.13
C ILE A 44 -6.98 -11.33 -14.68
N ALA A 45 -6.02 -10.73 -13.99
CA ALA A 45 -5.02 -11.46 -13.20
C ALA A 45 -5.31 -11.37 -11.71
N GLU A 46 -5.26 -12.51 -11.03
CA GLU A 46 -5.36 -12.62 -9.57
C GLU A 46 -3.96 -12.82 -8.99
N PHE A 47 -3.51 -11.86 -8.18
CA PHE A 47 -2.34 -11.95 -7.33
C PHE A 47 -2.77 -12.39 -5.93
N TYR A 48 -2.36 -13.60 -5.51
CA TYR A 48 -2.84 -14.20 -4.27
C TYR A 48 -1.79 -15.08 -3.59
N GLY A 49 -2.04 -15.44 -2.34
CA GLY A 49 -1.17 -16.34 -1.58
C GLY A 49 -1.37 -16.20 -0.07
N ASN A 50 -0.35 -16.57 0.68
CA ASN A 50 -0.32 -16.43 2.14
C ASN A 50 0.94 -15.69 2.59
N LEU A 51 0.75 -14.72 3.47
CA LEU A 51 1.81 -13.97 4.11
C LEU A 51 2.04 -14.52 5.53
N ASP A 52 3.18 -15.18 5.73
CA ASP A 52 3.62 -15.61 7.06
C ASP A 52 4.57 -14.57 7.64
N ILE A 53 4.22 -14.05 8.81
CA ILE A 53 5.06 -13.08 9.53
C ILE A 53 5.80 -13.72 10.70
N LYS A 54 5.47 -14.95 11.08
CA LYS A 54 5.99 -15.58 12.30
C LYS A 54 7.41 -16.10 12.09
N THR A 55 7.69 -16.69 10.93
CA THR A 55 8.99 -17.32 10.66
C THR A 55 10.15 -16.33 10.71
N LEU A 56 9.92 -15.08 10.29
CA LEU A 56 10.94 -14.02 10.29
C LEU A 56 10.68 -12.93 11.35
N GLY A 57 9.98 -13.27 12.43
CA GLY A 57 9.86 -12.39 13.61
C GLY A 57 9.11 -11.08 13.36
N GLY A 58 7.96 -11.15 12.69
CA GLY A 58 7.13 -10.00 12.30
C GLY A 58 7.43 -9.45 10.90
N ALA A 59 8.57 -9.84 10.31
CA ALA A 59 8.86 -9.58 8.90
C ALA A 59 8.24 -10.67 8.01
N GLY A 60 7.89 -10.30 6.78
CA GLY A 60 7.45 -11.24 5.76
C GLY A 60 7.09 -10.51 4.48
N PHE A 61 7.29 -11.16 3.34
CA PHE A 61 6.78 -10.67 2.06
C PHE A 61 6.56 -11.80 1.07
N ALA A 62 5.51 -11.66 0.27
CA ALA A 62 5.19 -12.49 -0.88
C ALA A 62 5.02 -11.57 -2.09
N SER A 63 5.70 -11.85 -3.21
CA SER A 63 5.65 -10.97 -4.37
C SER A 63 5.77 -11.70 -5.69
N GLN A 64 5.12 -11.15 -6.72
CA GLN A 64 5.28 -11.55 -8.11
C GLN A 64 5.99 -10.41 -8.85
N ARG A 65 6.99 -10.73 -9.67
CA ARG A 65 7.73 -9.77 -10.49
C ARG A 65 7.82 -10.22 -11.92
N THR A 66 8.03 -9.29 -12.83
CA THR A 66 8.25 -9.63 -14.24
C THR A 66 9.56 -10.42 -14.43
N VAL A 67 9.52 -11.47 -15.27
CA VAL A 67 10.65 -12.40 -15.48
C VAL A 67 11.79 -11.78 -16.28
N SER A 68 11.46 -10.93 -17.26
CA SER A 68 12.48 -10.39 -18.19
C SER A 68 13.57 -9.61 -17.46
N THR A 69 14.82 -9.82 -17.88
CA THR A 69 16.00 -9.05 -17.45
C THR A 69 16.52 -8.11 -18.54
N GLU A 70 16.18 -8.39 -19.80
CA GLU A 70 16.66 -7.63 -20.96
C GLU A 70 15.68 -6.56 -21.43
N LYS A 71 14.39 -6.76 -21.13
CA LYS A 71 13.34 -5.83 -21.58
C LYS A 71 13.51 -4.49 -20.87
N THR A 72 13.43 -3.43 -21.66
CA THR A 72 13.41 -2.05 -21.20
C THR A 72 12.13 -1.40 -21.70
N TRP A 73 11.45 -0.67 -20.83
CA TRP A 73 10.28 0.13 -21.17
C TRP A 73 10.66 1.61 -21.08
N ASP A 74 10.50 2.32 -22.19
CA ASP A 74 10.52 3.79 -22.19
C ASP A 74 9.09 4.29 -21.93
N LEU A 75 8.87 4.82 -20.74
CA LEU A 75 7.61 5.38 -20.28
C LEU A 75 7.72 6.89 -20.02
N SER A 76 8.74 7.55 -20.57
CA SER A 76 9.03 8.97 -20.32
C SER A 76 7.97 9.94 -20.86
N GLU A 77 7.09 9.49 -21.76
CA GLU A 77 5.99 10.30 -22.28
C GLU A 77 4.72 10.29 -21.41
N TYR A 78 4.68 9.45 -20.38
CA TYR A 78 3.54 9.26 -19.48
C TYR A 78 3.80 9.97 -18.14
N ASP A 79 2.74 10.23 -17.37
CA ASP A 79 2.83 10.93 -16.09
C ASP A 79 2.84 9.98 -14.88
N GLY A 80 2.53 8.71 -15.11
CA GLY A 80 2.50 7.69 -14.07
C GLY A 80 1.93 6.37 -14.52
N ILE A 81 1.68 5.50 -13.54
CA ILE A 81 1.06 4.20 -13.71
C ILE A 81 -0.38 4.24 -13.20
N GLU A 82 -1.31 3.67 -13.96
CA GLU A 82 -2.65 3.34 -13.49
C GLU A 82 -2.75 1.83 -13.27
N ILE A 83 -3.25 1.43 -12.09
CA ILE A 83 -3.63 0.07 -11.76
C ILE A 83 -5.15 0.00 -11.66
N ARG A 84 -5.80 -0.81 -12.49
CA ARG A 84 -7.24 -1.06 -12.43
C ARG A 84 -7.52 -2.34 -11.65
N VAL A 85 -8.08 -2.20 -10.46
CA VAL A 85 -8.39 -3.30 -9.53
C VAL A 85 -9.85 -3.72 -9.68
N SER A 86 -10.12 -4.98 -10.00
CA SER A 86 -11.48 -5.51 -10.13
C SER A 86 -12.03 -6.09 -8.82
N LYS A 87 -11.17 -6.64 -7.95
CA LYS A 87 -11.52 -7.20 -6.64
C LYS A 87 -10.37 -7.02 -5.66
N ALA A 88 -10.67 -6.67 -4.41
CA ALA A 88 -9.68 -6.53 -3.34
C ALA A 88 -10.19 -7.09 -2.01
N ASP A 89 -9.25 -7.50 -1.17
CA ASP A 89 -9.48 -8.07 0.17
C ASP A 89 -9.27 -7.07 1.31
N SER A 90 -9.10 -5.78 0.98
CA SER A 90 -8.76 -4.71 1.92
C SER A 90 -7.39 -4.85 2.60
N LYS A 91 -6.48 -5.70 2.11
CA LYS A 91 -5.07 -5.68 2.53
C LYS A 91 -4.31 -4.52 1.87
N ARG A 92 -3.17 -4.16 2.47
CA ARG A 92 -2.26 -3.17 1.89
C ARG A 92 -1.25 -3.87 0.98
N TYR A 93 -1.12 -3.37 -0.24
CA TYR A 93 -0.20 -3.88 -1.24
C TYR A 93 0.85 -2.83 -1.57
N THR A 94 1.97 -3.27 -2.13
CA THR A 94 3.01 -2.41 -2.67
C THR A 94 3.17 -2.71 -4.15
N PHE A 95 3.16 -1.66 -4.97
CA PHE A 95 3.62 -1.73 -6.36
C PHE A 95 5.07 -1.27 -6.42
N ASN A 96 5.92 -2.04 -7.09
CA ASN A 96 7.35 -1.79 -7.16
C ASN A 96 7.81 -1.65 -8.62
N ILE A 97 8.69 -0.68 -8.85
CA ILE A 97 9.38 -0.45 -10.12
C ILE A 97 10.89 -0.54 -9.89
N LYS A 98 11.62 -1.08 -10.87
CA LYS A 98 13.07 -0.90 -10.98
C LYS A 98 13.43 -0.36 -12.36
N ASP A 99 14.32 0.61 -12.39
CA ASP A 99 14.98 1.16 -13.58
C ASP A 99 16.39 0.57 -13.80
N GLU A 100 16.91 -0.14 -12.82
CA GLU A 100 18.21 -0.82 -12.92
C GLU A 100 18.13 -2.27 -12.43
N LEU A 101 18.71 -3.16 -13.25
CA LEU A 101 19.03 -4.53 -12.88
C LEU A 101 20.53 -4.76 -13.07
N LEU A 102 21.19 -5.22 -12.01
CA LEU A 102 22.58 -5.65 -12.08
C LEU A 102 22.66 -7.08 -12.59
N SER A 103 23.80 -7.43 -13.18
CA SER A 103 24.13 -8.81 -13.50
C SER A 103 24.04 -9.69 -12.24
N LYS A 104 23.74 -10.98 -12.43
CA LYS A 104 23.75 -11.93 -11.32
C LYS A 104 25.12 -11.93 -10.65
N ASN A 105 25.12 -12.06 -9.33
CA ASN A 105 26.36 -12.12 -8.57
C ASN A 105 27.22 -13.29 -9.10
N PRO A 106 28.46 -13.04 -9.54
CA PRO A 106 29.28 -14.07 -10.19
C PRO A 106 29.68 -15.20 -9.23
N ALA A 107 29.71 -14.95 -7.91
CA ALA A 107 30.12 -15.94 -6.92
C ALA A 107 29.01 -16.93 -6.55
N ASN A 108 27.74 -16.52 -6.58
CA ASN A 108 26.62 -17.38 -6.14
C ASN A 108 25.42 -17.43 -7.09
N GLY A 109 25.49 -16.74 -8.24
CA GLY A 109 24.45 -16.69 -9.26
C GLY A 109 23.16 -15.99 -8.84
N ARG A 110 23.10 -15.36 -7.66
CA ARG A 110 21.89 -14.71 -7.14
C ARG A 110 21.70 -13.34 -7.76
N GLU A 111 20.45 -12.94 -7.92
CA GLU A 111 20.11 -11.56 -8.26
C GLU A 111 20.64 -10.60 -7.18
N GLN A 112 21.23 -9.50 -7.63
CA GLN A 112 21.76 -8.47 -6.73
C GLN A 112 20.66 -7.45 -6.38
N ALA A 113 20.82 -6.81 -5.23
CA ALA A 113 19.89 -5.76 -4.81
C ALA A 113 20.23 -4.45 -5.54
N THR A 114 19.19 -3.76 -5.98
CA THR A 114 19.21 -2.40 -6.56
C THR A 114 18.15 -1.56 -5.86
N ILE A 115 18.07 -0.27 -6.19
CA ILE A 115 16.95 0.58 -5.75
C ILE A 115 15.62 0.00 -6.26
N SER A 116 14.59 0.11 -5.43
CA SER A 116 13.20 -0.24 -5.69
C SER A 116 12.37 1.00 -5.46
N TYR A 117 11.59 1.42 -6.45
CA TYR A 117 10.68 2.56 -6.33
C TYR A 117 9.29 2.02 -6.00
N GLU A 118 8.78 2.40 -4.82
CA GLU A 118 7.65 1.72 -4.19
C GLU A 118 6.48 2.67 -3.99
N TYR A 119 5.27 2.16 -4.20
CA TYR A 119 4.03 2.83 -3.83
C TYR A 119 3.12 1.86 -3.10
N ASP A 120 2.75 2.21 -1.87
CA ASP A 120 1.81 1.43 -1.07
C ASP A 120 0.38 1.88 -1.34
N PHE A 121 -0.54 0.94 -1.53
CA PHE A 121 -1.95 1.21 -1.76
C PHE A 121 -2.84 0.19 -1.06
N GLN A 122 -4.09 0.56 -0.83
CA GLN A 122 -5.11 -0.30 -0.22
C GLN A 122 -6.44 0.02 -0.88
N VAL A 123 -7.17 -1.00 -1.32
CA VAL A 123 -8.50 -0.86 -1.92
C VAL A 123 -9.49 -1.57 -1.02
N SER A 124 -10.52 -0.87 -0.57
CA SER A 124 -11.58 -1.50 0.22
C SER A 124 -12.38 -2.47 -0.64
N SER A 125 -12.82 -3.57 -0.02
CA SER A 125 -13.65 -4.59 -0.69
C SER A 125 -14.98 -4.03 -1.23
N GLU A 126 -15.47 -2.94 -0.64
CA GLU A 126 -16.72 -2.29 -1.06
C GLU A 126 -16.57 -1.45 -2.34
N HIS A 127 -15.37 -0.94 -2.63
CA HIS A 127 -15.09 -0.10 -3.80
C HIS A 127 -14.67 -0.92 -5.03
N ALA A 128 -14.23 -2.17 -4.84
CA ALA A 128 -13.97 -3.09 -5.93
C ALA A 128 -15.27 -3.75 -6.42
N ARG A 129 -16.11 -2.97 -7.13
CA ARG A 129 -17.37 -3.43 -7.77
C ARG A 129 -17.34 -3.19 -9.28
N ALA A 130 -18.04 -4.07 -10.01
CA ALA A 130 -18.38 -4.13 -11.46
C ALA A 130 -17.47 -3.45 -12.50
N ASN A 131 -17.08 -2.17 -12.32
CA ASN A 131 -16.23 -1.40 -13.22
C ASN A 131 -14.78 -1.25 -12.72
N GLY A 132 -14.47 -1.79 -11.54
CA GLY A 132 -13.13 -1.72 -10.91
C GLY A 132 -12.81 -0.35 -10.29
N THR A 133 -11.78 -0.32 -9.45
CA THR A 133 -11.19 0.90 -8.87
C THR A 133 -9.87 1.20 -9.58
N SER A 134 -9.71 2.43 -10.07
CA SER A 134 -8.44 2.90 -10.63
C SER A 134 -7.58 3.55 -9.55
N ILE A 135 -6.31 3.16 -9.50
CA ILE A 135 -5.28 3.76 -8.66
C ILE A 135 -4.26 4.40 -9.59
N PHE A 136 -4.19 5.72 -9.60
CA PHE A 136 -3.15 6.45 -10.33
C PHE A 136 -1.96 6.72 -9.41
N ILE A 137 -0.77 6.35 -9.89
CA ILE A 137 0.50 6.46 -9.21
C ILE A 137 1.37 7.41 -10.06
N PRO A 138 1.41 8.71 -9.75
CA PRO A 138 2.31 9.62 -10.44
C PRO A 138 3.77 9.25 -10.12
N TRP A 139 4.70 9.51 -11.04
CA TRP A 139 6.12 9.18 -10.83
C TRP A 139 6.68 9.78 -9.53
N SER A 140 6.25 10.99 -9.19
CA SER A 140 6.65 11.72 -7.99
C SER A 140 6.15 11.13 -6.67
N ALA A 141 5.18 10.21 -6.70
CA ALA A 141 4.69 9.53 -5.50
C ALA A 141 5.48 8.27 -5.15
N LEU A 142 6.37 7.81 -6.04
CA LEU A 142 7.19 6.63 -5.81
C LEU A 142 8.30 6.94 -4.79
N LYS A 143 8.45 6.07 -3.80
CA LYS A 143 9.49 6.17 -2.79
C LYS A 143 10.64 5.22 -3.11
N ALA A 144 11.84 5.76 -3.27
CA ALA A 144 13.04 4.95 -3.45
C ALA A 144 13.39 4.20 -2.15
N THR A 145 13.62 2.90 -2.26
CA THR A 145 14.07 2.05 -1.16
C THR A 145 15.23 1.16 -1.59
N TYR A 146 16.09 0.82 -0.62
CA TYR A 146 17.11 -0.21 -0.78
C TYR A 146 16.93 -1.25 0.31
N ARG A 147 16.58 -2.49 -0.09
CA ARG A 147 16.30 -3.60 0.84
C ARG A 147 15.24 -3.23 1.90
N GLY A 148 14.18 -2.54 1.48
CA GLY A 148 13.05 -2.15 2.33
C GLY A 148 13.31 -0.94 3.24
N LYS A 149 14.46 -0.27 3.11
CA LYS A 149 14.78 0.99 3.80
C LYS A 149 14.68 2.14 2.81
N GLU A 150 13.95 3.18 3.17
CA GLU A 150 13.82 4.39 2.34
C GLU A 150 15.19 5.06 2.10
N LYS A 151 15.39 5.55 0.87
CA LYS A 151 16.61 6.23 0.41
C LYS A 151 16.20 7.61 -0.11
N LYS A 152 16.10 8.57 0.81
CA LYS A 152 15.62 9.93 0.51
C LYS A 152 16.50 10.70 -0.48
N ASP A 153 17.79 10.37 -0.50
CA ASP A 153 18.77 11.00 -1.39
C ASP A 153 18.97 10.24 -2.70
N ALA A 154 18.12 9.24 -3.00
CA ALA A 154 18.15 8.56 -4.30
C ALA A 154 17.62 9.50 -5.39
N ALA A 155 18.10 9.30 -6.62
CA ALA A 155 17.52 9.95 -7.78
C ALA A 155 16.06 9.51 -7.96
N ASP A 156 15.29 10.33 -8.68
CA ASP A 156 13.96 9.93 -9.15
C ASP A 156 14.08 8.75 -10.13
N VAL A 157 12.99 8.00 -10.28
CA VAL A 157 12.93 6.85 -11.19
C VAL A 157 13.27 7.26 -12.63
N ASP A 158 14.20 6.55 -13.27
CA ASP A 158 14.49 6.76 -14.69
C ASP A 158 13.42 6.12 -15.56
N THR A 159 12.39 6.91 -15.89
CA THR A 159 11.23 6.47 -16.67
C THR A 159 11.58 6.04 -18.10
N LYS A 160 12.77 6.34 -18.63
CA LYS A 160 13.21 5.89 -19.96
C LYS A 160 13.73 4.45 -19.94
N HIS A 161 14.17 3.99 -18.76
CA HIS A 161 14.90 2.75 -18.63
C HIS A 161 14.25 1.78 -17.63
N ILE A 162 12.93 1.81 -17.47
CA ILE A 162 12.23 0.86 -16.60
C ILE A 162 12.57 -0.58 -17.02
N LYS A 163 12.94 -1.42 -16.05
CA LYS A 163 13.38 -2.81 -16.24
C LYS A 163 12.48 -3.85 -15.58
N ARG A 164 11.71 -3.47 -14.57
CA ARG A 164 10.93 -4.44 -13.80
C ARG A 164 9.73 -3.82 -13.10
N PHE A 165 8.65 -4.60 -13.08
CA PHE A 165 7.47 -4.34 -12.26
C PHE A 165 7.27 -5.49 -11.27
N SER A 166 6.72 -5.18 -10.10
CA SER A 166 6.33 -6.18 -9.12
C SER A 166 5.11 -5.77 -8.31
N LEU A 167 4.29 -6.77 -7.96
CA LEU A 167 3.19 -6.69 -7.00
C LEU A 167 3.64 -7.42 -5.74
N MET A 168 3.49 -6.77 -4.59
CA MET A 168 3.96 -7.29 -3.32
C MET A 168 2.91 -7.16 -2.23
N MET A 169 2.79 -8.23 -1.44
CA MET A 169 2.16 -8.26 -0.14
C MET A 169 3.26 -8.35 0.91
N ARG A 170 3.30 -7.42 1.87
CA ARG A 170 4.34 -7.37 2.92
C ARG A 170 3.73 -7.18 4.29
N SER A 171 4.43 -7.57 5.35
CA SER A 171 3.89 -7.51 6.71
C SER A 171 3.73 -6.12 7.29
N PHE A 172 4.43 -5.12 6.72
CA PHE A 172 4.63 -3.81 7.36
C PHE A 172 5.09 -3.95 8.83
N PHE A 173 5.96 -4.92 9.10
CA PHE A 173 6.50 -5.23 10.43
C PHE A 173 5.44 -5.63 11.47
N GLY A 174 4.38 -6.31 11.02
CA GLY A 174 3.40 -6.96 11.90
C GLY A 174 1.98 -6.43 11.76
N ASP A 175 1.76 -5.40 10.95
CA ASP A 175 0.44 -4.80 10.74
C ASP A 175 -0.53 -5.75 9.99
N GLN A 176 0.00 -6.69 9.18
CA GLN A 176 -0.82 -7.64 8.43
C GLN A 176 -0.14 -8.99 8.20
N GLU A 177 -0.95 -10.04 8.21
CA GLU A 177 -0.59 -11.43 7.89
C GLU A 177 -1.77 -12.16 7.25
N GLY A 178 -1.55 -13.43 6.88
CA GLY A 178 -2.58 -14.35 6.43
C GLY A 178 -2.79 -14.38 4.92
N ASP A 179 -3.90 -14.97 4.51
CA ASP A 179 -4.26 -15.07 3.10
C ASP A 179 -4.55 -13.69 2.50
N PHE A 180 -4.17 -13.54 1.23
CA PHE A 180 -4.44 -12.34 0.46
C PHE A 180 -4.86 -12.67 -0.98
N SER A 181 -5.69 -11.83 -1.57
CA SER A 181 -6.07 -11.88 -2.99
C SER A 181 -6.45 -10.50 -3.54
N LEU A 182 -5.79 -10.12 -4.64
CA LEU A 182 -6.02 -8.90 -5.40
C LEU A 182 -6.23 -9.25 -6.87
N SER A 183 -7.39 -8.91 -7.42
CA SER A 183 -7.70 -9.09 -8.83
C SER A 183 -7.51 -7.77 -9.59
N ILE A 184 -6.74 -7.82 -10.68
CA ILE A 184 -6.28 -6.67 -11.45
C ILE A 184 -6.70 -6.86 -12.90
N SER A 185 -7.44 -5.90 -13.43
CA SER A 185 -7.82 -5.85 -14.84
C SER A 185 -6.67 -5.39 -15.72
N SER A 186 -5.98 -4.31 -15.34
CA SER A 186 -4.84 -3.81 -16.09
C SER A 186 -3.84 -3.05 -15.22
N ILE A 187 -2.61 -2.98 -15.74
CA ILE A 187 -1.57 -2.06 -15.30
C ILE A 187 -1.09 -1.34 -16.56
N SER A 188 -1.19 -0.01 -16.57
CA SER A 188 -0.96 0.79 -17.77
C SER A 188 -0.18 2.06 -17.44
N ALA A 189 0.68 2.50 -18.35
CA ALA A 189 1.26 3.84 -18.27
C ALA A 189 0.27 4.85 -18.83
N VAL A 190 0.03 5.95 -18.13
CA VAL A 190 -1.01 6.92 -18.51
C VAL A 190 -0.49 8.33 -18.54
N LYS A 191 -0.89 9.08 -19.57
CA LYS A 191 -0.67 10.51 -19.69
C LYS A 191 -1.93 11.23 -19.25
N THR A 192 -1.80 12.05 -18.21
CA THR A 192 -2.84 12.96 -17.76
C THR A 192 -2.87 14.17 -18.69
N GLY A 193 -4.05 14.55 -19.17
CA GLY A 193 -4.17 15.84 -19.85
C GLY A 193 -3.94 16.93 -18.80
N LYS A 194 -2.92 17.79 -18.99
CA LYS A 194 -2.86 19.03 -18.23
C LYS A 194 -4.15 19.80 -18.53
N GLU A 195 -4.99 20.02 -17.53
CA GLU A 195 -5.97 21.09 -17.62
C GLU A 195 -5.16 22.39 -17.71
N ASP A 196 -5.35 23.11 -18.81
CA ASP A 196 -4.76 24.42 -19.01
C ASP A 196 -5.24 25.33 -17.87
N GLY A 197 -4.33 26.11 -17.31
CA GLY A 197 -4.49 26.74 -16.00
C GLY A 197 -5.82 27.46 -15.80
N THR A 198 -6.55 27.06 -14.77
CA THR A 198 -7.45 27.98 -14.07
C THR A 198 -6.92 28.11 -12.65
N GLU A 199 -6.57 29.35 -12.33
CA GLU A 199 -6.04 29.86 -11.08
C GLU A 199 -6.72 29.21 -9.86
N ALA A 200 -5.93 28.63 -8.96
CA ALA A 200 -6.43 28.12 -7.69
C ALA A 200 -7.04 29.30 -6.90
N GLU A 201 -8.37 29.36 -6.86
CA GLU A 201 -9.11 30.29 -6.02
C GLU A 201 -8.70 30.02 -4.57
N LYS A 202 -7.98 30.98 -3.98
CA LYS A 202 -7.62 30.94 -2.55
C LYS A 202 -8.90 30.85 -1.71
N PRO A 203 -8.95 29.99 -0.69
CA PRO A 203 -10.06 29.99 0.25
C PRO A 203 -10.12 31.35 0.98
N PRO A 204 -11.33 31.92 1.19
CA PRO A 204 -11.44 33.26 1.74
C PRO A 204 -10.89 33.34 3.17
N LEU A 205 -10.06 34.37 3.35
CA LEU A 205 -9.48 34.80 4.62
C LEU A 205 -10.61 35.29 5.54
N ASN A 206 -10.93 34.54 6.59
CA ASN A 206 -11.73 35.03 7.70
C ASN A 206 -11.00 36.19 8.38
N THR A 207 -11.47 37.41 8.14
CA THR A 207 -11.18 38.58 8.97
C THR A 207 -12.49 39.26 9.33
N SER A 208 -12.89 39.13 10.59
CA SER A 208 -13.40 40.26 11.36
C SER A 208 -13.50 39.84 12.83
N GLY A 209 -12.56 40.37 13.62
CA GLY A 209 -12.82 40.60 15.03
C GLY A 209 -13.76 41.80 15.17
N SER A 210 -14.59 41.77 16.19
CA SER A 210 -15.16 42.97 16.80
C SER A 210 -15.34 42.70 18.29
N ASP A 211 -14.50 43.35 19.09
CA ASP A 211 -14.70 43.58 20.52
C ASP A 211 -15.58 44.84 20.73
N LEU A 212 -16.20 44.91 21.92
CA LEU A 212 -16.90 46.04 22.59
C LEU A 212 -18.33 46.39 22.03
N GLU A 213 -19.38 46.67 22.82
CA GLU A 213 -19.56 46.83 24.26
C GLU A 213 -21.06 46.76 24.69
N LYS A 214 -21.26 46.79 26.01
CA LYS A 214 -22.44 46.64 26.88
C LYS A 214 -23.72 47.46 26.59
N SER A 215 -24.85 46.85 26.98
CA SER A 215 -25.94 47.32 27.89
C SER A 215 -27.22 46.60 27.47
N GLY A 216 -28.13 46.07 28.28
CA GLY A 216 -28.59 46.32 29.63
C GLY A 216 -30.09 45.96 29.63
N LYS A 217 -30.60 45.49 30.77
CA LYS A 217 -32.03 45.30 31.13
C LYS A 217 -32.68 43.93 30.86
N LEU A 218 -32.92 43.23 31.96
CA LEU A 218 -33.94 42.20 32.18
C LEU A 218 -35.33 42.73 31.82
N GLU A 219 -36.18 41.88 31.23
CA GLU A 219 -37.59 41.75 31.62
C GLU A 219 -38.05 40.29 31.50
N HIS A 220 -39.01 39.95 32.34
CA HIS A 220 -39.48 38.62 32.72
C HIS A 220 -40.92 38.49 32.25
N PHE A 221 -41.28 37.55 31.37
CA PHE A 221 -42.68 37.09 31.27
C PHE A 221 -42.79 35.64 30.79
N ASN A 222 -43.53 34.89 31.59
CA ASN A 222 -43.99 33.52 31.39
C ASN A 222 -44.94 33.40 30.19
N ASN A 223 -44.94 32.25 29.50
CA ASN A 223 -46.12 31.38 29.56
C ASN A 223 -45.82 29.94 29.12
N ALA A 224 -46.52 29.02 29.78
CA ALA A 224 -46.41 27.58 29.67
C ALA A 224 -47.35 27.00 28.60
N SER A 225 -47.03 25.81 28.08
CA SER A 225 -47.92 24.63 28.15
C SER A 225 -47.34 23.37 27.48
N ASN A 226 -47.27 22.29 28.29
CA ASN A 226 -47.51 20.87 27.98
C ASN A 226 -46.39 19.92 27.44
N VAL A 227 -45.70 19.34 28.43
CA VAL A 227 -45.26 17.93 28.74
C VAL A 227 -46.25 16.81 28.28
N PRO A 228 -45.95 15.47 28.20
CA PRO A 228 -44.82 14.64 28.73
C PRO A 228 -44.08 13.75 27.68
N ARG A 229 -42.89 13.15 27.84
CA ARG A 229 -42.14 12.43 28.91
C ARG A 229 -42.68 11.07 29.39
N SER A 230 -42.07 9.98 28.90
CA SER A 230 -41.60 8.81 29.71
C SER A 230 -40.69 7.92 28.85
N ASN A 231 -39.38 7.86 29.12
CA ASN A 231 -38.66 6.86 29.96
C ASN A 231 -38.65 5.47 29.30
N PHE A 232 -37.56 5.03 28.65
CA PHE A 232 -36.28 4.54 29.20
C PHE A 232 -36.43 3.31 30.11
N VAL A 233 -36.03 2.13 29.60
CA VAL A 233 -35.24 1.11 30.33
C VAL A 233 -34.45 0.27 29.30
N PRO A 234 -33.13 0.10 29.45
CA PRO A 234 -32.36 -0.98 28.86
C PRO A 234 -32.22 -2.14 29.86
N THR A 235 -32.44 -3.38 29.41
CA THR A 235 -32.22 -4.57 30.24
C THR A 235 -30.81 -5.11 30.05
N SER A 236 -30.12 -5.22 31.19
CA SER A 236 -28.85 -5.92 31.37
C SER A 236 -29.06 -7.34 31.93
N SER A 237 -27.93 -8.03 32.14
CA SER A 237 -27.66 -9.12 33.10
C SER A 237 -27.47 -10.48 32.40
N LEU A 238 -26.51 -11.37 32.69
CA LEU A 238 -25.43 -11.55 33.69
C LEU A 238 -24.44 -12.57 33.05
N TRP A 239 -23.14 -12.62 33.37
CA TRP A 239 -22.57 -13.37 34.50
C TRP A 239 -21.24 -12.76 34.99
N ALA A 240 -21.08 -12.71 36.31
CA ALA A 240 -19.92 -12.22 37.07
C ALA A 240 -18.92 -13.36 37.39
N ARG A 241 -17.61 -13.18 37.20
CA ARG A 241 -16.57 -12.79 38.17
C ARG A 241 -16.09 -13.88 39.14
N ALA A 242 -14.80 -14.18 39.09
CA ALA A 242 -13.97 -14.47 40.26
C ALA A 242 -12.56 -13.85 40.08
N ARG A 243 -12.09 -13.11 41.10
CA ARG A 243 -10.75 -12.51 41.23
C ARG A 243 -10.00 -13.21 42.38
N ARG A 244 -8.67 -13.33 42.29
CA ARG A 244 -7.63 -12.72 43.16
C ARG A 244 -6.25 -13.28 42.76
N ASN A 245 -5.30 -12.48 42.29
CA ASN A 245 -4.42 -11.51 42.96
C ASN A 245 -3.17 -12.15 43.59
N SER A 246 -1.98 -11.87 43.03
CA SER A 246 -0.69 -11.79 43.72
C SER A 246 0.33 -11.20 42.72
N GLY A 247 0.82 -10.00 43.00
CA GLY A 247 1.93 -9.39 42.27
C GLY A 247 3.25 -9.67 42.97
N VAL A 248 4.35 -9.72 42.21
CA VAL A 248 5.72 -9.39 42.64
C VAL A 248 6.50 -8.91 41.41
N LEU A 249 7.30 -7.85 41.64
CA LEU A 249 8.35 -7.25 40.82
C LEU A 249 9.26 -8.25 40.10
N CYS A 250 9.82 -7.86 38.94
CA CYS A 250 11.28 -7.70 38.82
C CYS A 250 11.68 -6.91 37.57
N LEU A 251 12.62 -5.98 37.80
CA LEU A 251 13.41 -5.27 36.81
C LEU A 251 14.27 -6.23 35.99
N GLY A 252 14.63 -5.81 34.77
CA GLY A 252 15.86 -6.23 34.11
C GLY A 252 15.69 -6.61 32.64
N GLY A 253 16.44 -5.95 31.76
CA GLY A 253 16.68 -6.45 30.40
C GLY A 253 16.64 -5.42 29.27
N MET A 254 17.32 -4.29 29.44
CA MET A 254 17.78 -3.47 28.32
C MET A 254 19.09 -4.09 27.79
N LEU A 255 19.32 -4.02 26.47
CA LEU A 255 20.43 -4.61 25.68
C LEU A 255 20.27 -6.14 25.42
N ILE A 256 20.27 -6.64 24.19
CA ILE A 256 21.42 -6.68 23.27
C ILE A 256 20.94 -6.65 21.81
N PHE A 257 21.32 -5.60 21.08
CA PHE A 257 21.40 -5.54 19.62
C PHE A 257 22.90 -5.44 19.30
N MET A 258 23.51 -6.50 18.75
CA MET A 258 24.68 -6.49 17.85
C MET A 258 25.34 -7.86 17.80
N LEU A 259 25.99 -8.10 16.65
CA LEU A 259 26.92 -9.18 16.31
C LEU A 259 26.29 -10.49 15.85
N LEU A 260 26.15 -10.60 14.53
CA LEU A 260 26.85 -11.65 13.78
C LEU A 260 26.91 -11.21 12.31
N TYR A 261 28.10 -10.84 11.87
CA TYR A 261 28.79 -11.37 10.68
C TYR A 261 29.91 -10.40 10.30
N ALA A 262 31.09 -10.66 10.86
CA ALA A 262 32.36 -10.32 10.25
C ALA A 262 33.33 -11.48 10.52
N ILE A 263 33.98 -11.93 9.43
CA ILE A 263 35.25 -12.67 9.34
C ILE A 263 35.19 -14.15 9.80
N LEU A 264 35.42 -15.15 8.95
CA LEU A 264 36.74 -15.56 8.39
C LEU A 264 36.60 -16.62 7.25
N PRO A 265 37.71 -16.93 6.52
CA PRO A 265 37.76 -17.23 5.10
C PRO A 265 38.09 -18.71 4.79
N ILE A 266 38.40 -18.92 3.49
CA ILE A 266 38.82 -20.13 2.73
C ILE A 266 37.67 -20.66 1.88
#